data_AF-A0A2E7ISX0-F1
#
_entry.id   AF-A0A2E7ISX0-F1
#
_cell.length_a   1.000
_cell.length_b   1.000
_cell.length_c   1.000
_cell.angle_alpha   90.00
_cell.angle_beta   90.00
_cell.angle_gamma   90.00
#
_symmetry.space_group_name_H-M   'P 1'
#
loop_
_entity.id
_entity.type
_entity.pdbx_description
1 polymer ?
#
loop_
_entity_poly.entity_id
_entity_poly.type
_entity_poly.pdbx_seq_one_letter_code
_entity_poly.pdbx_strand_id
1 'polypeptide(L)'
;MAKAKNQTPGKQSFEESIAELEAIVERMESGELSLEGSLEAFESGMRLSREAQAALAAAELKVQQLTEQQGELRLQDFDTDE
;
A
#
# COMPACT_ATOMS: atom_id res chain seq x y z
N MET A 1 -28.48 -7.17 1.88
CA MET A 1 -27.05 -7.52 1.96
C MET A 1 -26.26 -6.21 1.94
N ALA A 2 -25.89 -5.70 3.12
CA ALA A 2 -25.18 -4.42 3.25
C ALA A 2 -23.68 -4.72 3.43
N LYS A 3 -22.87 -4.36 2.44
CA LYS A 3 -21.41 -4.35 2.55
C LYS A 3 -21.05 -3.25 3.56
N ALA A 4 -20.59 -3.64 4.75
CA ALA A 4 -20.12 -2.72 5.76
C ALA A 4 -18.90 -1.98 5.22
N LYS A 5 -19.10 -0.72 4.83
CA LYS A 5 -18.02 0.22 4.53
C LYS A 5 -17.35 0.54 5.86
N ASN A 6 -16.28 -0.17 6.20
CA ASN A 6 -15.41 0.17 7.32
C ASN A 6 -14.55 1.38 6.92
N GLN A 7 -15.19 2.53 6.71
CA GLN A 7 -14.54 3.79 6.44
C GLN A 7 -14.25 4.46 7.79
N THR A 8 -13.01 4.38 8.24
CA THR A 8 -12.51 5.29 9.26
C THR A 8 -12.37 6.66 8.59
N PRO A 9 -13.17 7.67 8.97
CA PRO A 9 -13.10 8.98 8.34
C PRO A 9 -11.75 9.63 8.68
N GLY A 10 -10.89 9.81 7.69
CA GLY A 10 -9.62 10.52 7.82
C GLY A 10 -8.38 9.81 7.24
N LYS A 11 -8.48 8.56 6.80
CA LYS A 11 -7.36 7.84 6.17
C LYS A 11 -7.88 7.05 4.96
N GLN A 12 -7.32 7.28 3.77
CA GLN A 12 -7.56 6.40 2.62
C GLN A 12 -7.25 4.95 3.03
N SER A 13 -8.08 4.02 2.58
CA SER A 13 -7.80 2.59 2.73
C SER A 13 -6.60 2.20 1.86
N PHE A 14 -5.94 1.10 2.22
CA PHE A 14 -4.81 0.59 1.46
C PHE A 14 -5.20 0.31 0.00
N GLU A 15 -6.37 -0.31 -0.20
CA GLU A 15 -6.91 -0.63 -1.51
C GLU A 15 -7.18 0.63 -2.35
N GLU A 16 -7.67 1.71 -1.73
CA GLU A 16 -7.84 3.00 -2.41
C GLU A 16 -6.50 3.62 -2.81
N SER A 17 -5.48 3.56 -1.94
CA SER A 17 -4.14 4.07 -2.25
C SER A 17 -3.48 3.31 -3.41
N ILE A 18 -3.67 1.98 -3.47
CA ILE A 18 -3.18 1.16 -4.59
C ILE A 18 -3.91 1.52 -5.89
N ALA A 19 -5.24 1.63 -5.87
CA ALA A 19 -6.01 2.01 -7.05
C ALA A 19 -5.62 3.40 -7.60
N GLU A 20 -5.35 4.36 -6.70
CA GLU A 20 -4.87 5.69 -7.11
C GLU A 20 -3.45 5.63 -7.71
N LEU A 21 -2.57 4.81 -7.15
CA LEU A 21 -1.23 4.61 -7.69
C LEU A 21 -1.26 3.98 -9.10
N GLU A 22 -2.11 2.97 -9.31
CA GLU A 22 -2.33 2.36 -10.63
C GLU A 22 -2.80 3.38 -11.66
N ALA A 23 -3.77 4.22 -11.29
CA ALA A 23 -4.28 5.28 -12.16
C ALA A 23 -3.20 6.33 -12.51
N ILE A 24 -2.32 6.66 -11.57
CA ILE A 24 -1.18 7.54 -11.81
C ILE A 24 -0.21 6.91 -12.81
N VAL A 25 0.13 5.63 -12.64
CA VAL A 25 1.02 4.89 -13.55
C VAL A 25 0.42 4.87 -14.95
N GLU A 26 -0.85 4.49 -15.10
CA GLU A 26 -1.54 4.49 -16.39
C GLU A 26 -1.49 5.87 -17.06
N ARG A 27 -1.72 6.94 -16.29
CA ARG A 27 -1.64 8.32 -16.80
C ARG A 27 -0.23 8.69 -17.23
N MET A 28 0.80 8.28 -16.51
CA MET A 28 2.20 8.50 -16.88
C MET A 28 2.59 7.71 -18.13
N GLU A 29 2.11 6.48 -18.27
CA GLU A 29 2.37 5.60 -19.42
C GLU A 29 1.64 6.05 -20.69
N SER A 30 0.51 6.76 -20.56
CA SER A 30 -0.23 7.32 -21.70
C SER A 30 0.59 8.28 -22.56
N GLY A 31 1.60 8.94 -21.96
CA GLY A 31 2.42 9.96 -22.64
C GLY A 31 1.69 11.28 -22.93
N GLU A 32 0.47 11.47 -22.44
CA GLU A 32 -0.33 12.68 -22.67
C GLU A 32 0.01 13.84 -21.71
N LEU A 33 0.88 13.59 -20.73
CA LEU A 33 1.23 14.58 -19.71
C LEU A 33 2.29 15.57 -20.19
N SER A 34 2.07 16.83 -19.84
CA SER A 34 3.14 17.83 -19.88
C SER A 34 4.25 17.45 -18.89
N LEU A 35 5.41 18.10 -19.02
CA LEU A 35 6.52 17.91 -18.07
C LEU A 35 6.09 18.21 -16.63
N GLU A 36 5.38 19.32 -16.43
CA GLU A 36 4.84 19.71 -15.12
C GLU A 36 3.84 18.69 -14.59
N GLY A 37 2.89 18.25 -15.42
CA GLY A 37 1.91 17.22 -15.04
C GLY A 37 2.55 15.85 -14.76
N SER A 38 3.69 15.56 -15.37
CA SER A 38 4.48 14.34 -15.12
C SER A 38 5.19 14.40 -13.78
N LEU A 39 5.71 15.57 -13.39
CA LEU A 39 6.33 15.80 -12.09
C LEU A 39 5.29 15.70 -10.95
N GLU A 40 4.12 16.30 -11.11
CA GLU A 40 3.04 16.20 -10.13
C GLU A 40 2.54 14.76 -9.95
N ALA A 41 2.39 14.03 -11.07
CA ALA A 41 2.01 12.62 -11.06
C ALA A 41 3.07 11.78 -10.32
N PHE A 42 4.35 12.01 -10.60
CA PHE A 42 5.46 11.33 -9.93
C PHE A 42 5.51 11.60 -8.43
N GLU A 43 5.38 12.87 -8.00
CA GLU A 43 5.34 13.23 -6.58
C GLU A 43 4.18 12.55 -5.84
N SER A 44 3.00 12.55 -6.46
CA SER A 44 1.80 11.89 -5.93
C SER A 44 1.99 10.37 -5.82
N GLY A 45 2.54 9.74 -6.85
CA GLY A 45 2.84 8.30 -6.85
C GLY A 45 3.86 7.93 -5.78
N MET A 46 4.91 8.74 -5.60
CA MET A 46 5.91 8.57 -4.53
C MET A 46 5.29 8.66 -3.14
N ARG A 47 4.37 9.60 -2.92
CA ARG A 47 3.65 9.73 -1.65
C ARG A 47 2.81 8.49 -1.37
N LEU A 48 1.97 8.07 -2.32
CA LEU A 48 1.09 6.90 -2.19
C LEU A 48 1.88 5.61 -1.96
N SER A 49 3.01 5.43 -2.67
CA SER A 49 3.90 4.28 -2.47
C SER A 49 4.44 4.21 -1.04
N ARG A 50 4.88 5.34 -0.47
CA ARG A 50 5.34 5.41 0.92
C ARG A 50 4.22 5.10 1.91
N GLU A 51 3.02 5.61 1.67
CA GLU A 51 1.85 5.35 2.52
C GLU A 51 1.47 3.86 2.50
N ALA A 52 1.48 3.24 1.33
CA ALA A 52 1.22 1.81 1.15
C ALA A 52 2.26 0.94 1.88
N GLN A 53 3.55 1.25 1.72
CA GLN A 53 4.63 0.56 2.43
C GLN A 53 4.48 0.68 3.96
N ALA A 54 4.15 1.87 4.47
CA ALA A 54 3.93 2.08 5.89
C ALA A 54 2.72 1.30 6.42
N ALA A 55 1.65 1.20 5.64
CA ALA A 55 0.47 0.40 5.99
C ALA A 55 0.81 -1.10 6.06
N LEU A 56 1.58 -1.62 5.10
CA LEU A 56 2.03 -3.00 5.09
C LEU A 56 2.94 -3.31 6.29
N ALA A 57 3.91 -2.45 6.59
CA ALA A 57 4.79 -2.63 7.75
C ALA A 57 4.01 -2.64 9.07
N ALA A 58 2.99 -1.78 9.20
CA ALA A 58 2.13 -1.76 10.38
C ALA A 58 1.27 -3.04 10.50
N ALA A 59 0.79 -3.58 9.37
CA ALA A 59 0.06 -4.84 9.34
C ALA A 59 0.96 -6.02 9.72
N GLU A 60 2.17 -6.09 9.18
CA GLU A 60 3.17 -7.12 9.50
C GLU A 60 3.49 -7.13 10.99
N LEU A 61 3.81 -5.97 11.57
CA LEU A 61 4.08 -5.85 13.01
C LEU A 61 2.90 -6.35 13.85
N LYS A 62 1.67 -6.07 13.44
CA LYS A 62 0.48 -6.54 14.14
C LYS A 62 0.34 -8.07 14.06
N VAL A 63 0.64 -8.69 12.92
CA VAL A 63 0.64 -10.15 12.78
C VAL A 63 1.72 -10.78 13.67
N GLN A 64 2.92 -10.19 13.69
CA GLN A 64 4.02 -10.66 14.56
C GLN A 64 3.60 -10.63 16.04
N GLN A 65 3.07 -9.51 16.52
CA GLN A 65 2.60 -9.37 17.92
C GLN A 65 1.49 -10.36 18.28
N LEU A 66 0.54 -10.62 17.37
CA LEU A 66 -0.53 -11.59 17.60
C LEU A 66 -0.01 -13.04 17.64
N THR A 67 0.97 -13.35 16.80
CA THR A 67 1.60 -14.68 16.75
C THR A 67 2.44 -14.94 18.00
N GLU A 68 3.21 -13.95 18.46
CA GLU A 68 3.96 -14.01 19.72
C GLU A 68 3.05 -14.25 20.94
N GLN A 69 1.87 -13.61 20.97
CA GLN A 69 0.89 -13.80 22.04
C GLN A 69 0.26 -15.20 22.07
N GLN A 70 0.28 -15.94 20.96
CA GLN A 70 -0.30 -17.29 20.85
C GLN A 70 0.68 -18.43 21.16
N GLY A 71 1.93 -18.14 21.49
CA GLY A 71 2.84 -19.09 22.15
C GLY A 71 3.58 -20.11 21.27
N GLU A 72 3.46 -20.06 19.93
CA GLU A 72 4.30 -20.85 19.02
C GLU A 72 4.92 -19.96 17.93
N LEU A 73 6.18 -19.59 18.13
CA LEU A 73 7.01 -18.96 17.10
C LEU A 73 7.60 -20.03 16.20
N ARG A 74 7.15 -20.10 14.95
CA ARG A 74 7.96 -20.61 13.84
C ARG A 74 7.97 -19.59 12.72
N LEU A 75 8.95 -18.70 12.76
CA LEU A 75 9.39 -17.99 11.57
C LEU A 75 10.28 -18.97 10.81
N GLN A 76 9.76 -19.46 9.69
CA GLN A 76 10.61 -20.06 8.67
C GLN A 76 11.05 -18.90 7.80
N ASP A 77 12.36 -18.69 7.70
CA ASP A 77 12.92 -17.78 6.73
C ASP A 77 12.35 -18.17 5.35
N PHE A 78 11.90 -17.18 4.57
CA PHE A 78 11.66 -17.44 3.16
C PHE A 78 13.03 -17.70 2.55
N ASP A 79 13.37 -18.97 2.34
CA ASP A 79 14.48 -19.38 1.49
C ASP A 79 14.22 -18.76 0.12
N THR A 80 14.86 -17.61 -0.11
CA THR A 80 15.04 -17.07 -1.45
C THR A 80 16.23 -17.83 -2.02
N ASP A 81 16.00 -19.11 -2.33
CA ASP A 81 16.93 -19.88 -3.14
C ASP A 81 16.93 -19.24 -4.54
N GLU A 82 17.99 -18.47 -4.79
CA GLU A 82 18.51 -17.90 -6.06
C GLU A 82 17.54 -17.26 -7.09
#